data_AF-A0A5B1BKZ2-F1
#
_entry.id   AF-A0A5B1BKZ2-F1
#
_cell.length_a   1.000
_cell.length_b   1.000
_cell.length_c   1.000
_cell.angle_alpha   90.00
_cell.angle_beta   90.00
_cell.angle_gamma   90.00
#
_symmetry.space_group_name_H-M   'P 1'
#
loop_
_entity.id
_entity.type
_entity.pdbx_description
1 polymer ?
#
loop_
_entity_poly.entity_id
_entity_poly.type
_entity_poly.pdbx_seq_one_letter_code
_entity_poly.pdbx_strand_id
1 'polypeptide(L)'
;MPLPADDHQTTGYPVDSTTRACCQGIGAHTPDCGADETGRFTGDRYERVRKAAEILAADENLASAEVPYNSEGLLAFADSLAQLRLLYGLSEYDCNTIGLLAPLDFLQGPRRMAWRIWDMLTDEPQTPQRNHDNEIAVIYSLVGILHMVIGAFLDPDPVRNLTALHAGIEEASGVIEYVASKSGDTSPMREAAADLLIAEVAVADAIEALT
;
A
#
# COMPACT_ATOMS: atom_id res chain seq x y z
N MET A 1 -15.92 -11.95 38.87
CA MET A 1 -16.54 -10.78 38.22
C MET A 1 -16.34 -10.93 36.73
N PRO A 2 -17.41 -11.01 35.92
CA PRO A 2 -17.26 -10.96 34.47
C PRO A 2 -16.97 -9.52 34.04
N LEU A 3 -16.04 -9.35 33.10
CA LEU A 3 -15.73 -8.06 32.47
C LEU A 3 -16.93 -7.60 31.63
N PRO A 4 -17.21 -6.29 31.57
CA PRO A 4 -18.26 -5.77 30.70
C PRO A 4 -17.91 -6.04 29.23
N ALA A 5 -18.92 -6.43 28.46
CA ALA A 5 -18.81 -6.56 27.01
C ALA A 5 -18.58 -5.17 26.41
N ASP A 6 -17.41 -4.95 25.83
CA ASP A 6 -17.16 -3.78 24.99
C ASP A 6 -18.00 -3.93 23.72
N ASP A 7 -19.07 -3.14 23.64
CA ASP A 7 -19.79 -2.84 22.41
C ASP A 7 -18.85 -2.04 21.48
N HIS A 8 -17.93 -2.74 20.82
CA HIS A 8 -17.29 -2.23 19.62
C HIS A 8 -18.33 -2.21 18.51
N GLN A 9 -19.08 -1.11 18.42
CA GLN A 9 -19.74 -0.72 17.16
C GLN A 9 -18.66 -0.66 16.09
N THR A 10 -18.68 -1.65 15.20
CA THR A 10 -17.99 -1.63 13.93
C THR A 10 -18.51 -0.42 13.15
N THR A 11 -17.77 0.69 13.19
CA THR A 11 -17.95 1.84 12.30
C THR A 11 -17.49 1.47 10.90
N GLY A 12 -18.10 0.44 10.31
CA GLY A 12 -17.98 0.19 8.89
C GLY A 12 -18.95 1.13 8.20
N TYR A 13 -18.46 2.18 7.53
CA TYR A 13 -19.30 3.01 6.69
C TYR A 13 -19.94 2.12 5.61
N PRO A 14 -21.28 2.09 5.51
CA PRO A 14 -21.95 1.24 4.55
C PRO A 14 -21.80 1.85 3.15
N VAL A 15 -20.76 1.44 2.42
CA VAL A 15 -20.68 1.64 0.97
C VAL A 15 -21.95 1.04 0.36
N ASP A 16 -22.70 1.82 -0.43
CA ASP A 16 -23.96 1.39 -0.99
C ASP A 16 -23.77 0.14 -1.88
N SER A 17 -24.82 -0.64 -2.08
CA SER A 17 -24.73 -1.92 -2.80
C SER A 17 -24.27 -1.76 -4.25
N THR A 18 -24.51 -0.62 -4.88
CA THR A 18 -24.09 -0.30 -6.25
C THR A 18 -22.60 -0.01 -6.28
N THR A 19 -22.11 0.84 -5.39
CA THR A 19 -20.67 1.14 -5.27
C THR A 19 -19.88 -0.10 -4.85
N ARG A 20 -20.44 -0.89 -3.94
CA ARG A 20 -19.90 -2.20 -3.55
C ARG A 20 -19.91 -3.18 -4.72
N ALA A 21 -20.96 -3.23 -5.54
CA ALA A 21 -21.01 -4.09 -6.73
C ALA A 21 -20.07 -3.63 -7.85
N CYS A 22 -19.84 -2.32 -8.00
CA CYS A 22 -18.86 -1.76 -8.93
C CYS A 22 -17.42 -2.13 -8.51
N CYS A 23 -17.16 -2.17 -7.21
CA CYS A 23 -15.87 -2.52 -6.66
C CYS A 23 -15.63 -4.04 -6.57
N GLN A 24 -16.61 -4.81 -6.09
CA GLN A 24 -16.54 -6.27 -5.94
C GLN A 24 -16.74 -6.99 -7.28
N GLY A 25 -17.42 -6.34 -8.21
CA GLY A 25 -17.58 -6.78 -9.58
C GLY A 25 -16.55 -6.10 -10.46
N ILE A 26 -15.50 -6.84 -10.77
CA ILE A 26 -14.86 -6.74 -12.07
C ILE A 26 -15.97 -6.92 -13.14
N GLY A 27 -16.65 -5.83 -13.49
CA GLY A 27 -17.33 -5.65 -14.77
C GLY A 27 -18.80 -5.97 -14.98
N ALA A 28 -19.71 -5.58 -14.08
CA ALA A 28 -21.13 -5.58 -14.42
C ALA A 28 -21.78 -4.19 -14.27
N HIS A 29 -21.79 -3.46 -15.39
CA HIS A 29 -22.69 -2.36 -15.76
C HIS A 29 -22.72 -1.08 -14.91
N THR A 30 -21.75 -0.20 -15.18
CA THR A 30 -22.01 1.24 -15.35
C THR A 30 -21.22 1.72 -16.57
N PRO A 31 -21.86 2.30 -17.61
CA PRO A 31 -21.19 2.57 -18.90
C PRO A 31 -20.11 3.68 -18.87
N ASP A 32 -19.95 4.42 -17.78
CA ASP A 32 -19.07 5.60 -17.72
C ASP A 32 -17.74 5.39 -16.96
N CYS A 33 -17.42 4.16 -16.52
CA CYS A 33 -16.26 3.91 -15.65
C CYS A 33 -14.94 3.55 -16.38
N GLY A 34 -14.86 3.71 -17.70
CA GLY A 34 -13.61 3.47 -18.46
C GLY A 34 -13.13 2.02 -18.39
N ALA A 35 -14.06 1.08 -18.35
CA ALA A 35 -13.82 -0.35 -18.21
C ALA A 35 -13.72 -1.04 -19.59
N ASP A 36 -12.98 -2.16 -19.67
CA ASP A 36 -12.88 -2.96 -20.90
C ASP A 36 -14.18 -3.73 -21.19
N GLU A 37 -14.22 -4.52 -22.27
CA GLU A 37 -15.39 -5.33 -22.66
C GLU A 37 -15.79 -6.39 -21.60
N THR A 38 -14.88 -6.67 -20.65
CA THR A 38 -15.12 -7.54 -19.49
C THR A 38 -15.40 -6.73 -18.21
N GLY A 39 -15.49 -5.42 -18.34
CA GLY A 39 -15.73 -4.42 -17.31
C GLY A 39 -14.62 -4.30 -16.26
N ARG A 40 -13.37 -4.60 -16.62
CA ARG A 40 -12.17 -4.30 -15.80
C ARG A 40 -11.72 -2.87 -16.02
N PHE A 41 -11.25 -2.19 -14.96
CA PHE A 41 -10.54 -0.93 -15.16
C PHE A 41 -9.31 -1.13 -16.04
N THR A 42 -9.19 -0.29 -17.06
CA THR A 42 -8.04 -0.24 -17.96
C THR A 42 -6.95 0.66 -17.40
N GLY A 43 -5.71 0.49 -17.85
CA GLY A 43 -4.56 1.27 -17.41
C GLY A 43 -3.58 0.46 -16.57
N ASP A 44 -2.53 1.12 -16.09
CA ASP A 44 -1.56 0.49 -15.19
C ASP A 44 -2.15 0.21 -13.79
N ARG A 45 -1.40 -0.52 -12.97
CA ARG A 45 -1.87 -0.93 -11.63
C ARG A 45 -2.27 0.25 -10.73
N TYR A 46 -1.62 1.40 -10.86
CA TYR A 46 -1.88 2.59 -10.04
C TYR A 46 -3.02 3.42 -10.61
N GLU A 47 -3.11 3.51 -11.94
CA GLU A 47 -4.27 4.12 -12.62
C GLU A 47 -5.58 3.38 -12.25
N ARG A 48 -5.53 2.05 -12.14
CA ARG A 48 -6.69 1.25 -11.72
C ARG A 48 -7.09 1.52 -10.26
N VAL A 49 -6.12 1.66 -9.36
CA VAL A 49 -6.36 2.06 -7.96
C VAL A 49 -6.97 3.45 -7.87
N ARG A 50 -6.41 4.41 -8.62
CA ARG A 50 -6.89 5.78 -8.71
C ARG A 50 -8.36 5.82 -9.16
N LYS A 51 -8.71 5.11 -10.23
CA LYS A 51 -10.09 4.99 -10.71
C LYS A 51 -11.03 4.38 -9.68
N ALA A 52 -10.61 3.32 -8.99
CA ALA A 52 -11.39 2.71 -7.92
C ALA A 52 -11.63 3.68 -6.76
N ALA A 53 -10.60 4.43 -6.36
CA ALA A 53 -10.69 5.45 -5.33
C ALA A 53 -11.62 6.62 -5.74
N GLU A 54 -11.58 7.05 -6.99
CA GLU A 54 -12.48 8.10 -7.52
C GLU A 54 -13.95 7.68 -7.48
N ILE A 55 -14.25 6.42 -7.82
CA ILE A 55 -15.60 5.87 -7.73
C ILE A 55 -16.09 5.82 -6.29
N LEU A 56 -15.25 5.32 -5.37
CA LEU A 56 -15.58 5.30 -3.94
C LEU A 56 -15.74 6.70 -3.35
N ALA A 57 -14.89 7.64 -3.77
CA ALA A 57 -14.91 9.03 -3.31
C ALA A 57 -16.16 9.80 -3.77
N ALA A 58 -16.83 9.35 -4.83
CA ALA A 58 -18.07 9.92 -5.32
C ALA A 58 -19.29 9.56 -4.45
N ASP A 59 -19.18 8.62 -3.49
CA ASP A 59 -20.24 8.34 -2.53
C ASP A 59 -20.45 9.54 -1.58
N GLU A 60 -21.66 10.10 -1.58
CA GLU A 60 -22.01 11.27 -0.76
C GLU A 60 -21.80 11.04 0.74
N ASN A 61 -21.96 9.79 1.22
CA ASN A 61 -21.71 9.46 2.62
C ASN A 61 -20.23 9.62 2.96
N LEU A 62 -19.35 9.29 2.01
CA LEU A 62 -17.91 9.40 2.17
C LEU A 62 -17.43 10.86 2.12
N ALA A 63 -18.08 11.69 1.32
CA ALA A 63 -17.79 13.12 1.25
C ALA A 63 -18.07 13.83 2.60
N SER A 64 -19.07 13.33 3.33
CA SER A 64 -19.44 13.83 4.66
C SER A 64 -18.71 13.15 5.83
N ALA A 65 -17.86 12.15 5.57
CA ALA A 65 -17.15 11.40 6.60
C ALA A 65 -16.03 12.22 7.25
N GLU A 66 -15.54 11.73 8.39
CA GLU A 66 -14.48 12.39 9.16
C GLU A 66 -13.10 12.24 8.49
N VAL A 67 -12.34 13.34 8.47
CA VAL A 67 -10.94 13.34 8.02
C VAL A 67 -10.09 12.48 8.97
N PRO A 68 -9.17 11.63 8.49
CA PRO A 68 -8.72 11.53 7.10
C PRO A 68 -9.37 10.38 6.30
N TYR A 69 -10.40 9.72 6.81
CA TYR A 69 -10.99 8.53 6.16
C TYR A 69 -12.20 8.89 5.28
N ASN A 70 -12.20 10.11 4.73
CA ASN A 70 -13.23 10.65 3.84
C ASN A 70 -12.79 10.62 2.37
N SER A 71 -13.61 11.16 1.47
CA SER A 71 -13.30 11.21 0.03
C SER A 71 -11.95 11.87 -0.30
N GLU A 72 -11.62 12.98 0.35
CA GLU A 72 -10.34 13.69 0.12
C GLU A 72 -9.15 12.83 0.53
N GLY A 73 -9.21 12.25 1.74
CA GLY A 73 -8.14 11.40 2.24
C GLY A 73 -7.99 10.11 1.44
N LEU A 74 -9.08 9.56 0.90
CA LEU A 74 -9.04 8.38 0.03
C LEU A 74 -8.29 8.65 -1.28
N LEU A 75 -8.53 9.81 -1.90
CA LEU A 75 -7.83 10.21 -3.12
C LEU A 75 -6.34 10.46 -2.84
N ALA A 76 -6.02 11.14 -1.74
CA ALA A 76 -4.64 11.35 -1.30
C ALA A 76 -3.92 10.01 -0.99
N PHE A 77 -4.64 9.06 -0.38
CA PHE A 77 -4.15 7.71 -0.13
C PHE A 77 -3.81 6.99 -1.44
N ALA A 78 -4.70 7.03 -2.45
CA ALA A 78 -4.46 6.41 -3.75
C ALA A 78 -3.24 7.01 -4.47
N ASP A 79 -3.07 8.34 -4.41
CA ASP A 79 -1.90 9.01 -4.99
C ASP A 79 -0.60 8.61 -4.27
N SER A 80 -0.66 8.46 -2.94
CA SER A 80 0.49 8.04 -2.13
C SER A 80 0.93 6.61 -2.44
N LEU A 81 -0.02 5.69 -2.69
CA LEU A 81 0.28 4.32 -3.15
C LEU A 81 1.10 4.32 -4.44
N ALA A 82 0.74 5.21 -5.38
CA ALA A 82 1.43 5.35 -6.67
C ALA A 82 2.82 5.95 -6.50
N GLN A 83 2.93 7.03 -5.73
CA GLN A 83 4.20 7.72 -5.46
C GLN A 83 5.23 6.79 -4.79
N LEU A 84 4.79 6.02 -3.80
CA LEU A 84 5.65 5.08 -3.07
C LEU A 84 5.80 3.72 -3.77
N ARG A 85 5.12 3.53 -4.91
CA ARG A 85 5.16 2.30 -5.72
C ARG A 85 4.87 1.02 -4.90
N LEU A 86 3.93 1.10 -3.97
CA LEU A 86 3.67 0.03 -2.98
C LEU A 86 3.02 -1.23 -3.56
N LEU A 87 2.66 -1.24 -4.84
CA LEU A 87 2.15 -2.42 -5.55
C LEU A 87 3.17 -2.97 -6.56
N TYR A 88 4.38 -2.42 -6.59
CA TYR A 88 5.41 -2.87 -7.53
C TYR A 88 5.93 -4.26 -7.14
N GLY A 89 6.18 -5.11 -8.15
CA GLY A 89 6.64 -6.48 -7.93
C GLY A 89 5.55 -7.51 -7.67
N LEU A 90 4.30 -7.08 -7.44
CA LEU A 90 3.14 -7.98 -7.38
C LEU A 90 2.72 -8.43 -8.78
N SER A 91 2.11 -9.62 -8.85
CA SER A 91 1.43 -10.12 -10.05
C SER A 91 0.23 -9.26 -10.38
N GLU A 92 -0.31 -9.38 -11.60
CA GLU A 92 -1.48 -8.60 -12.02
C GLU A 92 -2.72 -8.94 -11.19
N TYR A 93 -2.90 -10.22 -10.84
CA TYR A 93 -3.99 -10.68 -9.99
C TYR A 93 -3.87 -10.09 -8.58
N ASP A 94 -2.68 -10.16 -7.98
CA ASP A 94 -2.42 -9.64 -6.64
C ASP A 94 -2.55 -8.11 -6.61
N CYS A 95 -2.05 -7.41 -7.63
CA CYS A 95 -2.23 -5.96 -7.78
C CYS A 95 -3.70 -5.58 -7.80
N ASN A 96 -4.53 -6.28 -8.57
CA ASN A 96 -5.96 -5.95 -8.68
C ASN A 96 -6.69 -6.22 -7.38
N THR A 97 -6.35 -7.31 -6.69
CA THR A 97 -6.94 -7.68 -5.41
C THR A 97 -6.59 -6.66 -4.33
N ILE A 98 -5.30 -6.36 -4.17
CA ILE A 98 -4.82 -5.42 -3.14
C ILE A 98 -5.18 -3.98 -3.49
N GLY A 99 -5.14 -3.62 -4.77
CA GLY A 99 -5.50 -2.30 -5.26
C GLY A 99 -6.96 -1.92 -4.97
N LEU A 100 -7.84 -2.90 -4.78
CA LEU A 100 -9.20 -2.67 -4.31
C LEU A 100 -9.32 -2.75 -2.77
N LEU A 101 -8.74 -3.79 -2.17
CA LEU A 101 -8.89 -4.03 -0.73
C LEU A 101 -8.24 -2.94 0.11
N ALA A 102 -7.09 -2.41 -0.32
CA ALA A 102 -6.37 -1.38 0.42
C ALA A 102 -7.20 -0.08 0.57
N PRO A 103 -7.81 0.48 -0.49
CA PRO A 103 -8.82 1.54 -0.36
C PRO A 103 -9.95 1.22 0.63
N LEU A 104 -10.54 0.03 0.54
CA LEU A 104 -11.67 -0.35 1.40
C LEU A 104 -11.28 -0.50 2.88
N ASP A 105 -10.06 -0.97 3.15
CA ASP A 105 -9.55 -1.06 4.52
C ASP A 105 -9.12 0.31 5.05
N PHE A 106 -8.58 1.18 4.20
CA PHE A 106 -8.23 2.55 4.55
C PHE A 106 -9.46 3.30 5.10
N LEU A 107 -10.62 3.17 4.45
CA LEU A 107 -11.87 3.78 4.92
C LEU A 107 -12.36 3.27 6.29
N GLN A 108 -11.82 2.13 6.75
CA GLN A 108 -12.10 1.56 8.07
C GLN A 108 -10.96 1.79 9.07
N GLY A 109 -9.92 2.51 8.65
CA GLY A 109 -8.78 2.90 9.45
C GLY A 109 -7.69 1.81 9.64
N PRO A 110 -6.59 2.17 10.30
CA PRO A 110 -5.38 1.36 10.40
C PRO A 110 -5.60 0.03 11.14
N ARG A 111 -6.56 -0.02 12.07
CA ARG A 111 -6.91 -1.28 12.76
C ARG A 111 -7.42 -2.33 11.77
N ARG A 112 -8.23 -1.93 10.77
CA ARG A 112 -8.73 -2.85 9.74
C ARG A 112 -7.61 -3.34 8.83
N MET A 113 -6.71 -2.45 8.44
CA MET A 113 -5.54 -2.78 7.63
C MET A 113 -4.61 -3.76 8.36
N ALA A 114 -4.34 -3.50 9.64
CA ALA A 114 -3.56 -4.41 10.50
C ALA A 114 -4.24 -5.78 10.66
N TRP A 115 -5.56 -5.80 10.84
CA TRP A 115 -6.33 -7.04 10.87
C TRP A 115 -6.15 -7.84 9.58
N ARG A 116 -6.08 -7.21 8.40
CA ARG A 116 -5.87 -7.94 7.14
C ARG A 116 -4.50 -8.60 7.07
N ILE A 117 -3.46 -7.90 7.54
CA ILE A 117 -2.11 -8.48 7.62
C ILE A 117 -2.10 -9.67 8.57
N TRP A 118 -2.71 -9.53 9.75
CA TRP A 118 -2.86 -10.64 10.70
C TRP A 118 -3.64 -11.80 10.10
N ASP A 119 -4.76 -11.52 9.42
CA ASP A 119 -5.57 -12.52 8.73
C ASP A 119 -4.69 -13.27 7.73
N MET A 120 -3.85 -12.56 6.97
CA MET A 120 -2.91 -13.14 6.00
C MET A 120 -1.83 -14.03 6.62
N LEU A 121 -1.44 -13.77 7.87
CA LEU A 121 -0.39 -14.50 8.59
C LEU A 121 -0.89 -15.67 9.43
N THR A 122 -2.20 -15.80 9.66
CA THR A 122 -2.76 -16.89 10.46
C THR A 122 -3.00 -18.16 9.65
N ASP A 123 -2.81 -19.32 10.30
CA ASP A 123 -3.14 -20.64 9.74
C ASP A 123 -4.67 -20.84 9.59
N GLU A 124 -5.48 -20.03 10.27
CA GLU A 124 -6.95 -20.07 10.23
C GLU A 124 -7.52 -18.75 9.70
N PRO A 125 -7.43 -18.51 8.38
CA PRO A 125 -7.86 -17.25 7.78
C PRO A 125 -9.38 -17.10 7.73
N GLN A 126 -9.87 -15.90 8.03
CA GLN A 126 -11.28 -15.52 7.90
C GLN A 126 -11.64 -15.09 6.48
N THR A 127 -10.69 -14.53 5.72
CA THR A 127 -10.92 -14.20 4.31
C THR A 127 -10.89 -15.48 3.45
N PRO A 128 -11.99 -15.82 2.73
CA PRO A 128 -12.06 -17.03 1.91
C PRO A 128 -11.03 -17.03 0.76
N GLN A 129 -10.52 -18.23 0.43
CA GLN A 129 -9.60 -18.57 -0.68
C GLN A 129 -8.63 -17.46 -1.13
N ARG A 130 -7.39 -17.59 -0.66
CA ARG A 130 -6.24 -16.78 -1.07
C ARG A 130 -5.47 -17.51 -2.16
N ASN A 131 -5.78 -17.24 -3.41
CA ASN A 131 -5.01 -17.75 -4.53
C ASN A 131 -3.96 -16.72 -4.96
N HIS A 132 -3.19 -16.20 -4.00
CA HIS A 132 -2.11 -15.27 -4.30
C HIS A 132 -0.95 -16.02 -4.93
N ASP A 133 -0.34 -15.41 -5.96
CA ASP A 133 0.81 -16.02 -6.62
C ASP A 133 2.04 -15.98 -5.69
N ASN A 134 2.14 -14.91 -4.88
CA ASN A 134 3.17 -14.75 -3.87
C ASN A 134 2.62 -14.05 -2.61
N GLU A 135 2.18 -14.85 -1.64
CA GLU A 135 1.61 -14.36 -0.38
C GLU A 135 2.55 -13.42 0.39
N ILE A 136 3.86 -13.72 0.41
CA ILE A 136 4.84 -12.90 1.13
C ILE A 136 4.99 -11.52 0.49
N ALA A 137 5.01 -11.44 -0.84
CA ALA A 137 5.07 -10.16 -1.54
C ALA A 137 3.81 -9.31 -1.28
N VAL A 138 2.65 -9.97 -1.23
CA VAL A 138 1.37 -9.33 -0.87
C VAL A 138 1.41 -8.79 0.56
N ILE A 139 1.85 -9.60 1.53
CA ILE A 139 1.99 -9.18 2.93
C ILE A 139 2.95 -8.01 3.05
N TYR A 140 4.11 -8.07 2.39
CA TYR A 140 5.10 -6.99 2.38
C TYR A 140 4.49 -5.68 1.86
N SER A 141 3.71 -5.76 0.78
CA SER A 141 3.00 -4.62 0.22
C SER A 141 1.98 -4.05 1.22
N LEU A 142 1.14 -4.89 1.82
CA LEU A 142 0.15 -4.46 2.83
C LEU A 142 0.80 -3.82 4.06
N VAL A 143 1.93 -4.34 4.53
CA VAL A 143 2.72 -3.75 5.62
C VAL A 143 3.24 -2.37 5.23
N GLY A 144 3.77 -2.22 4.02
CA GLY A 144 4.21 -0.91 3.50
C GLY A 144 3.06 0.10 3.43
N ILE A 145 1.88 -0.33 3.00
CA ILE A 145 0.67 0.50 2.97
C ILE A 145 0.23 0.90 4.39
N LEU A 146 0.19 -0.03 5.34
CA LEU A 146 -0.14 0.29 6.73
C LEU A 146 0.89 1.25 7.34
N HIS A 147 2.17 1.03 7.08
CA HIS A 147 3.25 1.90 7.56
C HIS A 147 3.09 3.32 7.02
N MET A 148 2.76 3.48 5.73
CA MET A 148 2.44 4.78 5.12
C MET A 148 1.28 5.47 5.85
N VAL A 149 0.17 4.76 6.11
CA VAL A 149 -1.01 5.34 6.77
C VAL A 149 -0.70 5.73 8.21
N ILE A 150 -0.03 4.88 8.98
CA ILE A 150 0.36 5.21 10.37
C ILE A 150 1.36 6.37 10.39
N GLY A 151 2.32 6.36 9.46
CA GLY A 151 3.36 7.37 9.34
C GLY A 151 2.80 8.78 9.11
N ALA A 152 1.64 8.90 8.45
CA ALA A 152 0.97 10.19 8.24
C ALA A 152 0.53 10.89 9.53
N PHE A 153 0.40 10.15 10.65
CA PHE A 153 0.05 10.70 11.96
C PHE A 153 1.26 10.91 12.88
N LEU A 154 2.45 10.52 12.45
CA LEU A 154 3.67 10.75 13.21
C LEU A 154 4.21 12.13 12.86
N ASP A 155 4.70 12.84 13.87
CA ASP A 155 5.50 14.04 13.63
C ASP A 155 6.70 13.67 12.76
N PRO A 156 7.08 14.50 11.78
CA PRO A 156 8.25 14.26 10.97
C PRO A 156 9.49 14.12 11.87
N ASP A 157 10.06 12.92 11.91
CA ASP A 157 11.32 12.64 12.58
C ASP A 157 12.40 12.44 11.50
N PRO A 158 13.06 13.53 11.07
CA PRO A 158 14.03 13.46 9.99
C PRO A 158 15.23 12.58 10.37
N VAL A 159 15.62 12.54 11.65
CA VAL A 159 16.73 11.71 12.12
C VAL A 159 16.39 10.24 12.00
N ARG A 160 15.20 9.83 12.47
CA ARG A 160 14.73 8.44 12.32
C ARG A 160 14.62 8.04 10.85
N ASN A 161 14.07 8.91 10.00
CA ASN A 161 13.90 8.64 8.57
C ASN A 161 15.25 8.52 7.85
N LEU A 162 16.19 9.42 8.12
CA LEU A 162 17.54 9.36 7.54
C LEU A 162 18.32 8.13 8.04
N THR A 163 18.18 7.78 9.33
CA THR A 163 18.80 6.57 9.89
C THR A 163 18.27 5.31 9.20
N ALA A 164 16.95 5.22 8.99
CA ALA A 164 16.35 4.11 8.27
C ALA A 164 16.78 4.05 6.80
N LEU A 165 16.89 5.21 6.14
CA LEU A 165 17.41 5.31 4.76
C LEU A 165 18.86 4.86 4.68
N HIS A 166 19.71 5.28 5.62
CA HIS A 166 21.12 4.87 5.68
C HIS A 166 21.25 3.34 5.78
N ALA A 167 20.51 2.71 6.70
CA ALA A 167 20.49 1.25 6.83
C ALA A 167 20.01 0.54 5.54
N GLY A 168 19.01 1.11 4.85
CA GLY A 168 18.54 0.57 3.56
C GLY A 168 19.57 0.69 2.44
N ILE A 169 20.36 1.77 2.42
CA ILE A 169 21.49 1.95 1.49
C ILE A 169 22.57 0.91 1.76
N GLU A 170 22.95 0.69 3.03
CA GLU A 170 23.93 -0.34 3.40
C GLU A 170 23.49 -1.75 2.95
N GLU A 171 22.21 -2.10 3.17
CA GLU A 171 21.67 -3.39 2.73
C GLU A 171 21.70 -3.52 1.21
N ALA A 172 21.26 -2.49 0.48
CA ALA A 172 21.27 -2.49 -0.99
C ALA A 172 22.69 -2.61 -1.57
N SER A 173 23.66 -1.92 -0.98
CA SER A 173 25.07 -2.03 -1.32
C SER A 173 25.57 -3.47 -1.14
N GLY A 174 25.25 -4.11 -0.02
CA GLY A 174 25.60 -5.52 0.24
C GLY A 174 25.01 -6.49 -0.79
N VAL A 175 23.76 -6.26 -1.22
CA VAL A 175 23.12 -7.06 -2.28
C VAL A 175 23.83 -6.87 -3.62
N ILE A 176 24.17 -5.63 -4.00
CA ILE A 176 24.86 -5.36 -5.27
C ILE A 176 26.25 -6.01 -5.28
N GLU A 177 27.02 -5.91 -4.20
CA GLU A 177 28.31 -6.58 -4.08
C GLU A 177 28.17 -8.10 -4.21
N TYR A 178 27.17 -8.68 -3.53
CA TYR A 178 26.89 -10.10 -3.62
C TYR A 178 26.56 -10.52 -5.06
N VAL A 179 25.66 -9.81 -5.75
CA VAL A 179 25.27 -10.16 -7.11
C VAL A 179 26.43 -9.95 -8.09
N ALA A 180 27.21 -8.87 -7.95
CA ALA A 180 28.40 -8.61 -8.76
C ALA A 180 29.44 -9.72 -8.63
N SER A 181 29.58 -10.30 -7.43
CA SER A 181 30.46 -11.45 -7.19
C SER A 181 30.00 -12.73 -7.91
N LYS A 182 28.70 -12.82 -8.24
CA LYS A 182 28.09 -13.99 -8.89
C LYS A 182 27.93 -13.84 -10.41
N SER A 183 27.72 -12.63 -10.91
CA SER A 183 27.38 -12.37 -12.33
C SER A 183 28.60 -12.35 -13.25
N GLY A 184 29.79 -12.04 -12.76
CA GLY A 184 31.02 -11.91 -13.57
C GLY A 184 31.08 -10.69 -14.49
N ASP A 185 29.94 -10.10 -14.85
CA ASP A 185 29.82 -8.77 -15.46
C ASP A 185 29.49 -7.73 -14.39
N THR A 186 30.42 -6.79 -14.21
CA THR A 186 30.39 -5.78 -13.13
C THR A 186 30.08 -4.38 -13.65
N SER A 187 29.92 -4.19 -14.97
CA SER A 187 29.85 -2.83 -15.54
C SER A 187 28.61 -2.04 -15.06
N PRO A 188 27.37 -2.54 -15.18
CA PRO A 188 26.19 -1.81 -14.68
C PRO A 188 26.10 -1.79 -13.15
N MET A 189 26.73 -2.75 -12.46
CA MET A 189 26.72 -2.83 -11.00
C MET A 189 27.70 -1.87 -10.34
N ARG A 190 28.79 -1.51 -11.03
CA ARG A 190 29.76 -0.51 -10.57
C ARG A 190 29.18 0.90 -10.54
N GLU A 191 28.36 1.24 -11.52
CA GLU A 191 27.69 2.54 -11.58
C GLU A 191 26.66 2.66 -10.45
N ALA A 192 25.80 1.65 -10.28
CA ALA A 192 24.84 1.60 -9.17
C ALA A 192 25.52 1.63 -7.78
N ALA A 193 26.64 0.92 -7.62
CA ALA A 193 27.41 0.95 -6.37
C ALA A 193 28.04 2.33 -6.08
N ALA A 194 28.51 3.03 -7.12
CA ALA A 194 29.05 4.38 -6.96
C ALA A 194 27.97 5.39 -6.56
N ASP A 195 26.78 5.30 -7.16
CA ASP A 195 25.65 6.17 -6.81
C ASP A 195 25.15 5.91 -5.37
N LEU A 196 25.10 4.64 -4.95
CA LEU A 196 24.75 4.28 -3.57
C LEU A 196 25.77 4.79 -2.55
N LEU A 197 27.07 4.73 -2.86
CA LEU A 197 28.11 5.26 -1.98
C LEU A 197 27.99 6.78 -1.81
N ILE A 198 27.66 7.51 -2.89
CA ILE A 198 27.41 8.96 -2.82
C ILE A 198 26.18 9.24 -1.95
N ALA A 199 25.11 8.46 -2.11
CA ALA A 199 23.91 8.60 -1.30
C ALA A 199 24.18 8.28 0.19
N GLU A 200 24.99 7.26 0.47
CA GLU A 200 25.37 6.85 1.82
C GLU A 200 26.06 7.99 2.58
N VAL A 201 27.07 8.61 1.95
CA VAL A 201 27.81 9.75 2.52
C VAL A 201 26.88 10.93 2.74
N ALA A 202 26.04 11.27 1.75
CA ALA A 202 25.12 12.40 1.85
C ALA A 202 24.10 12.22 2.99
N VAL A 203 23.62 10.99 3.21
CA VAL A 203 22.69 10.68 4.29
C VAL A 203 23.40 10.73 5.65
N ALA A 204 24.63 10.20 5.75
CA ALA A 204 25.42 10.26 6.98
C ALA A 204 25.69 11.71 7.42
N ASP A 205 26.11 12.57 6.48
CA ASP A 205 26.33 14.00 6.74
C ASP A 205 25.03 14.70 7.21
N ALA A 206 23.88 14.34 6.62
CA ALA A 206 22.59 14.90 7.00
C ALA A 206 22.14 14.46 8.41
N ILE A 207 22.47 13.23 8.82
CA ILE A 207 22.22 12.75 10.18
C ILE A 207 23.06 13.55 11.16
N GLU A 208 24.38 13.69 10.92
CA GLU A 208 25.28 14.45 11.78
C GLU A 208 24.84 15.91 11.95
N ALA A 209 24.35 16.54 10.88
CA ALA A 209 23.86 17.92 10.92
C ALA A 209 22.59 18.13 11.78
N LEU A 210 21.84 17.06 12.06
CA LEU A 210 20.57 17.11 12.81
C LEU A 210 20.69 16.64 14.26
N THR A 211 21.83 16.07 14.67
CA THR A 211 22.10 15.56 16.02
C THR A 211 23.04 16.46 16.81
#